data_AF-A0AA39L575-F1
#
_entry.id   AF-A0AA39L575-F1
#
_cell.length_a   1.000
_cell.length_b   1.000
_cell.length_c   1.000
_cell.angle_alpha   90.00
_cell.angle_beta   90.00
_cell.angle_gamma   90.00
#
_symmetry.space_group_name_H-M   'P 1'
#
loop_
_entity.id
_entity.type
_entity.pdbx_description
1 polymer ?
#
loop_
_entity_poly.entity_id
_entity_poly.type
_entity_poly.pdbx_seq_one_letter_code
_entity_poly.pdbx_strand_id
1 'polypeptide(L)'
;MGWWPFSSTSPERADDIRAGTAIPNRTERAICWTSRDALFACLDANSIVDSTTPSGASAARKACPAQTEAFERDCAKAWVKYFRDKRVAEDAKNRRIEALKKEGAKEIGAGSGFSVVDGLQGGKGAQAKRSVQDIQDELAKRKGS
;
A
#
# COMPACT_ATOMS: atom_id res chain seq x y z
N MET A 1 -32.56 0.66 -33.70
CA MET A 1 -31.95 -0.23 -32.68
C MET A 1 -30.77 0.52 -32.10
N GLY A 2 -30.75 0.70 -30.78
CA GLY A 2 -30.03 1.76 -30.08
C GLY A 2 -28.51 1.77 -30.27
N TRP A 3 -27.99 2.93 -30.65
CA TRP A 3 -26.59 3.32 -30.58
C TRP A 3 -26.08 3.29 -29.14
N TRP A 4 -25.11 2.41 -28.85
CA TRP A 4 -24.41 2.35 -27.57
C TRP A 4 -23.30 3.41 -27.55
N PRO A 5 -23.24 4.35 -26.59
CA PRO A 5 -22.15 5.30 -26.48
C PRO A 5 -21.00 4.66 -25.70
N PHE A 6 -20.09 4.03 -26.43
CA PHE A 6 -18.80 3.58 -25.87
C PHE A 6 -18.02 4.82 -25.41
N SER A 7 -17.83 4.93 -24.09
CA SER A 7 -17.15 6.06 -23.44
C SER A 7 -15.70 6.18 -23.92
N SER A 8 -15.44 7.13 -24.81
CA SER A 8 -14.09 7.68 -25.01
C SER A 8 -13.66 8.38 -23.71
N THR A 9 -12.49 8.05 -23.19
CA THR A 9 -11.86 8.84 -22.12
C THR A 9 -11.61 10.24 -22.68
N SER A 10 -12.41 11.21 -22.26
CA SER A 10 -12.19 12.61 -22.61
C SER A 10 -10.93 13.11 -21.89
N PRO A 11 -10.12 14.00 -22.51
CA PRO A 11 -8.95 14.60 -21.87
C PRO A 11 -9.26 15.20 -20.50
N GLU A 12 -10.43 15.82 -20.36
CA GLU A 12 -10.96 16.37 -19.11
C GLU A 12 -11.02 15.33 -17.99
N ARG A 13 -11.49 14.11 -18.31
CA ARG A 13 -11.57 13.02 -17.33
C ARG A 13 -10.20 12.53 -16.90
N ALA A 14 -9.21 12.52 -17.80
CA ALA A 14 -7.85 12.17 -17.44
C ALA A 14 -7.23 13.21 -16.49
N ASP A 15 -7.54 14.49 -16.70
CA ASP A 15 -7.08 15.58 -15.84
C ASP A 15 -7.73 15.53 -14.46
N ASP A 16 -9.02 15.23 -14.37
CA ASP A 16 -9.73 15.05 -13.11
C ASP A 16 -9.16 13.89 -12.27
N ILE A 17 -8.81 12.78 -12.92
CA ILE A 17 -8.15 11.65 -12.24
C ILE A 17 -6.75 12.06 -11.78
N ARG A 18 -6.00 12.80 -12.60
CA ARG A 18 -4.67 13.29 -12.24
C ARG A 18 -4.73 14.26 -11.05
N ALA A 19 -5.74 15.11 -11.00
CA ALA A 19 -6.03 16.03 -9.90
C ALA A 19 -6.55 15.31 -8.65
N GLY A 20 -7.14 14.12 -8.80
CA GLY A 20 -7.77 13.37 -7.71
C GLY A 20 -9.20 13.80 -7.42
N THR A 21 -9.83 14.55 -8.34
CA THR A 21 -11.24 14.97 -8.26
C THR A 21 -12.20 13.87 -8.73
N ALA A 22 -11.73 12.95 -9.58
CA ALA A 22 -12.48 11.80 -10.06
C ALA A 22 -11.86 10.46 -9.63
N ILE A 23 -12.72 9.46 -9.39
CA ILE A 23 -12.30 8.09 -9.10
C ILE A 23 -12.00 7.37 -10.42
N PRO A 24 -10.80 6.79 -10.60
CA PRO A 24 -10.45 6.05 -11.80
C PRO A 24 -11.22 4.72 -11.90
N ASN A 25 -11.65 4.40 -13.11
CA ASN A 25 -12.33 3.16 -13.43
C ASN A 25 -11.35 1.97 -13.52
N ARG A 26 -11.85 0.76 -13.81
CA ARG A 26 -11.01 -0.45 -13.88
C ARG A 26 -9.96 -0.40 -14.99
N THR A 27 -10.32 0.16 -16.16
CA THR A 27 -9.43 0.29 -17.31
C THR A 27 -8.34 1.31 -17.06
N GLU A 28 -8.68 2.46 -16.49
CA GLU A 28 -7.73 3.52 -16.12
C GLU A 28 -6.73 3.04 -15.06
N ARG A 29 -7.20 2.25 -14.10
CA ARG A 29 -6.34 1.56 -13.14
C ARG A 29 -5.35 0.62 -13.80
N ALA A 30 -5.81 -0.16 -14.78
CA ALA A 30 -4.94 -1.07 -15.51
C ALA A 30 -3.83 -0.29 -16.23
N ILE A 31 -4.17 0.82 -16.92
CA ILE A 31 -3.18 1.68 -17.59
C ILE A 31 -2.17 2.23 -16.56
N CYS A 32 -2.65 2.80 -15.45
CA CYS A 32 -1.78 3.30 -14.38
C CYS A 32 -0.86 2.22 -13.79
N TRP A 33 -1.33 0.98 -13.61
CA TRP A 33 -0.48 -0.10 -13.13
C TRP A 33 0.57 -0.52 -14.16
N THR A 34 0.22 -0.54 -15.45
CA THR A 34 1.20 -0.85 -16.50
C THR A 34 2.31 0.21 -16.57
N SER A 35 1.97 1.50 -16.48
CA SER A 35 2.97 2.58 -16.48
C SER A 35 3.81 2.59 -15.20
N ARG A 36 3.20 2.27 -14.04
CA ARG A 36 3.89 2.06 -12.77
C ARG A 36 4.96 0.97 -12.90
N ASP A 37 4.57 -0.20 -13.40
CA ASP A 37 5.45 -1.36 -13.45
C ASP A 37 6.59 -1.13 -14.46
N ALA A 38 6.31 -0.44 -15.57
CA ALA A 38 7.34 -0.02 -16.52
C ALA A 38 8.35 0.97 -15.90
N LEU A 39 7.89 1.95 -15.12
CA LEU A 39 8.79 2.84 -14.39
C LEU A 39 9.64 2.07 -13.38
N PHE A 40 9.03 1.21 -12.58
CA PHE A 40 9.74 0.46 -11.55
C PHE A 40 10.77 -0.50 -12.14
N ALA A 41 10.45 -1.19 -13.23
CA ALA A 41 11.43 -2.02 -13.95
C ALA A 41 12.64 -1.19 -14.42
N CYS A 42 12.42 0.03 -14.91
CA CYS A 42 13.50 0.92 -15.31
C CYS A 42 14.32 1.42 -14.11
N LEU A 43 13.66 1.75 -12.99
CA LEU A 43 14.35 2.15 -11.75
C LEU A 43 15.18 1.01 -11.17
N ASP A 44 14.66 -0.22 -11.19
CA ASP A 44 15.37 -1.43 -10.76
C ASP A 44 16.60 -1.69 -11.62
N ALA A 45 16.50 -1.54 -12.95
CA ALA A 45 17.64 -1.67 -13.85
C ALA A 45 18.75 -0.64 -13.59
N ASN A 46 18.41 0.51 -13.02
CA ASN A 46 19.35 1.58 -12.68
C ASN A 46 19.71 1.61 -11.18
N SER A 47 19.29 0.61 -10.39
CA SER A 47 19.49 0.54 -8.93
C SER A 47 18.98 1.76 -8.16
N ILE A 48 17.92 2.40 -8.65
CA ILE A 48 17.28 3.56 -8.00
C ILE A 48 16.13 3.05 -7.11
N VAL A 49 16.36 3.00 -5.81
CA VAL A 49 15.35 2.55 -4.83
C VAL A 49 14.46 3.70 -4.39
N ASP A 50 15.07 4.81 -3.96
CA ASP A 50 14.35 5.97 -3.45
C ASP A 50 14.22 7.07 -4.51
N SER A 51 13.00 7.22 -5.03
CA SER A 51 12.58 8.29 -5.95
C SER A 51 11.68 9.34 -5.29
N THR A 52 11.56 9.30 -3.95
CA THR A 52 10.77 10.27 -3.16
C THR A 52 11.57 11.53 -2.86
N THR A 53 12.89 11.41 -2.71
CA THR A 53 13.80 12.54 -2.52
C THR A 53 13.94 13.37 -3.82
N PRO A 54 14.21 14.68 -3.73
CA PRO A 54 14.41 15.51 -4.92
C PRO A 54 15.59 15.03 -5.79
N SER A 55 16.65 14.52 -5.17
CA SER A 55 17.78 13.91 -5.86
C SER A 55 17.37 12.63 -6.58
N GLY A 56 16.66 11.72 -5.90
CA GLY A 56 16.17 10.48 -6.47
C GLY A 56 15.16 10.67 -7.60
N ALA A 57 14.26 11.64 -7.46
CA ALA A 57 13.30 11.99 -8.52
C ALA A 57 14.00 12.60 -9.75
N SER A 58 15.08 13.37 -9.55
CA SER A 58 15.92 13.87 -10.65
C SER A 58 16.68 12.74 -11.33
N ALA A 59 17.27 11.81 -10.57
CA ALA A 59 17.92 10.62 -11.12
C ALA A 59 16.95 9.73 -11.90
N ALA A 60 15.74 9.50 -11.38
CA ALA A 60 14.67 8.77 -12.05
C ALA A 60 14.28 9.42 -13.38
N ARG A 61 14.11 10.75 -13.42
CA ARG A 61 13.81 11.48 -14.66
C ARG A 61 14.95 11.44 -15.68
N LYS A 62 16.21 11.43 -15.23
CA LYS A 62 17.38 11.33 -16.11
C LYS A 62 17.56 9.93 -16.69
N ALA A 63 17.38 8.89 -15.87
CA ALA A 63 17.56 7.51 -16.28
C ALA A 63 16.35 6.95 -17.04
N CYS A 64 15.13 7.34 -16.64
CA CYS A 64 13.87 6.80 -17.10
C CYS A 64 12.86 7.91 -17.47
N PRO A 65 13.20 8.83 -18.41
CA PRO A 65 12.36 9.99 -18.72
C PRO A 65 10.97 9.59 -19.23
N ALA A 66 10.92 8.70 -20.23
CA ALA A 66 9.67 8.30 -20.87
C ALA A 66 8.72 7.56 -19.91
N GLN A 67 9.26 6.67 -19.08
CA GLN A 67 8.47 5.92 -18.10
C GLN A 67 8.02 6.82 -16.96
N THR A 68 8.84 7.79 -16.54
CA THR A 68 8.46 8.75 -15.51
C THR A 68 7.32 9.64 -15.99
N GLU A 69 7.40 10.13 -17.23
CA GLU A 69 6.35 10.94 -17.84
C GLU A 69 5.06 10.13 -18.02
N ALA A 70 5.14 8.90 -18.53
CA ALA A 70 3.97 8.03 -18.66
C ALA A 70 3.32 7.74 -17.31
N PHE A 71 4.12 7.49 -16.27
CA PHE A 71 3.60 7.25 -14.92
C PHE A 71 2.90 8.49 -14.32
N GLU A 72 3.47 9.68 -14.48
CA GLU A 72 2.87 10.94 -14.00
C GLU A 72 1.66 11.37 -14.85
N ARG A 73 1.61 10.97 -16.12
CA ARG A 73 0.48 11.23 -17.03
C ARG A 73 -0.71 10.30 -16.75
N ASP A 74 -0.45 9.00 -16.60
CA ASP A 74 -1.48 7.94 -16.61
C ASP A 74 -2.03 7.62 -15.20
N CYS A 75 -1.32 7.99 -14.14
CA CYS A 75 -1.77 7.80 -12.75
C CYS A 75 -2.23 9.11 -12.08
N ALA A 76 -3.12 8.96 -11.10
CA ALA A 76 -3.46 10.05 -10.17
C ALA A 76 -2.23 10.52 -9.38
N LYS A 77 -2.04 11.83 -9.17
CA LYS A 77 -0.89 12.36 -8.41
C LYS A 77 -0.76 11.77 -7.01
N ALA A 78 -1.88 11.56 -6.33
CA ALA A 78 -1.92 10.91 -5.01
C ALA A 78 -1.36 9.48 -5.06
N TRP A 79 -1.64 8.74 -6.14
CA TRP A 79 -1.16 7.37 -6.33
C TRP A 79 0.32 7.34 -6.71
N VAL A 80 0.76 8.27 -7.56
CA VAL A 80 2.19 8.43 -7.89
C VAL A 80 3.00 8.60 -6.62
N LYS A 81 2.58 9.51 -5.73
CA LYS A 81 3.23 9.70 -4.43
C LYS A 81 3.19 8.43 -3.59
N TYR A 82 2.01 7.86 -3.38
CA TYR A 82 1.82 6.67 -2.55
C TYR A 82 2.68 5.48 -3.01
N PHE A 83 2.72 5.20 -4.33
CA PHE A 83 3.48 4.07 -4.85
C PHE A 83 5.00 4.26 -4.68
N ARG A 84 5.51 5.48 -4.84
CA ARG A 84 6.93 5.78 -4.57
C ARG A 84 7.26 5.58 -3.09
N ASP A 85 6.44 6.13 -2.20
CA ASP A 85 6.62 5.96 -0.76
C ASP A 85 6.56 4.48 -0.36
N LYS A 86 5.59 3.74 -0.92
CA LYS A 86 5.40 2.32 -0.63
C LYS A 86 6.59 1.47 -1.08
N ARG A 87 7.20 1.78 -2.22
CA ARG A 87 8.39 1.06 -2.71
C ARG A 87 9.55 1.20 -1.73
N VAL A 88 9.79 2.40 -1.19
CA VAL A 88 10.83 2.64 -0.17
C VAL A 88 10.50 1.92 1.13
N ALA A 89 9.25 2.00 1.59
CA ALA A 89 8.83 1.33 2.82
C ALA A 89 8.93 -0.20 2.73
N GLU A 90 8.55 -0.79 1.59
CA GLU A 90 8.66 -2.23 1.35
C GLU A 90 10.11 -2.68 1.26
N ASP A 91 10.99 -1.91 0.61
CA ASP A 91 12.43 -2.19 0.59
C ASP A 91 13.03 -2.15 2.01
N ALA A 92 12.72 -1.11 2.80
CA ALA A 92 13.16 -1.01 4.20
C ALA A 92 12.63 -2.18 5.07
N LYS A 93 11.37 -2.57 4.87
CA LYS A 93 10.77 -3.73 5.55
C LYS A 93 11.51 -5.02 5.18
N ASN A 94 11.75 -5.24 3.89
CA ASN A 94 12.42 -6.45 3.40
C ASN A 94 13.85 -6.54 3.93
N ARG A 95 14.62 -5.44 3.94
CA ARG A 95 15.95 -5.39 4.54
C ARG A 95 15.94 -5.72 6.03
N ARG A 96 14.95 -5.21 6.76
CA ARG A 96 14.78 -5.51 8.19
C ARG A 96 14.44 -6.97 8.43
N ILE A 97 13.54 -7.54 7.64
CA ILE A 97 13.20 -8.97 7.72
C ILE A 97 14.44 -9.83 7.41
N GLU A 98 15.22 -9.48 6.40
CA GLU A 98 16.44 -10.21 6.05
C GLU A 98 17.50 -10.14 7.17
N ALA A 99 17.66 -9.00 7.83
CA ALA A 99 18.53 -8.86 9.00
C ALA A 99 18.07 -9.76 10.15
N LEU A 100 16.78 -9.75 10.48
CA LEU A 100 16.21 -10.61 11.54
C LEU A 100 16.38 -12.11 11.23
N LYS A 101 16.24 -12.51 9.97
CA LYS A 101 16.50 -13.89 9.53
C LYS A 101 17.95 -14.31 9.77
N LYS A 102 18.92 -13.40 9.50
CA LYS A 102 20.35 -13.65 9.76
C LYS A 102 20.66 -13.76 11.26
N GLU A 103 19.93 -13.02 12.08
CA GLU A 103 20.02 -13.07 13.55
C GLU A 103 19.32 -14.31 14.17
N GLY A 104 18.76 -15.20 13.33
CA GLY A 104 18.13 -16.45 13.77
C GLY A 104 16.68 -16.28 14.27
N ALA A 105 16.05 -15.14 13.99
CA ALA A 105 14.63 -14.95 14.30
C ALA A 105 13.76 -15.90 13.45
N LYS A 106 12.88 -16.65 14.10
CA LYS A 106 11.90 -17.51 13.43
C LYS A 106 10.68 -16.69 13.04
N GLU A 107 10.30 -16.77 11.77
CA GLU A 107 9.07 -16.14 11.24
C GLU A 107 7.85 -16.64 12.03
N ILE A 108 7.17 -15.74 12.72
CA ILE A 108 5.85 -16.04 13.29
C ILE A 108 4.85 -15.79 12.17
N GLY A 109 4.05 -16.80 11.84
CA GLY A 109 3.09 -16.73 10.74
C GLY A 109 2.25 -15.46 10.80
N ALA A 110 2.06 -14.81 9.64
CA ALA A 110 1.35 -13.53 9.44
C ALA A 110 -0.17 -13.59 9.71
N GLY A 111 -0.59 -14.31 10.76
CA GLY A 111 -1.96 -14.43 11.25
C GLY A 111 -2.17 -13.87 12.67
N SER A 112 -1.13 -13.44 13.39
CA SER A 112 -1.26 -12.89 14.74
C SER A 112 -1.25 -11.35 14.72
N GLY A 113 -2.28 -10.75 14.12
CA GLY A 113 -2.47 -9.30 14.06
C GLY A 113 -2.97 -8.63 15.35
N PHE A 114 -3.01 -9.33 16.49
CA PHE A 114 -3.54 -8.77 17.74
C PHE A 114 -2.79 -9.31 18.98
N SER A 115 -1.61 -8.74 19.28
CA SER A 115 -1.01 -8.72 20.63
C SER A 115 0.39 -8.07 20.70
N VAL A 116 0.84 -7.31 19.70
CA VAL A 116 2.14 -6.58 19.79
C VAL A 116 2.11 -5.43 20.82
N VAL A 117 0.96 -5.12 21.42
CA VAL A 117 0.86 -4.14 22.51
C VAL A 117 1.31 -4.67 23.87
N ASP A 118 1.39 -6.00 24.05
CA ASP A 118 1.75 -6.62 25.35
C ASP A 118 3.28 -6.73 25.57
N GLY A 119 4.08 -6.59 24.51
CA GLY A 119 5.53 -6.86 24.56
C GLY A 119 6.41 -5.69 25.01
N LEU A 120 5.88 -4.47 25.14
CA LEU A 120 6.68 -3.26 25.40
C LEU A 120 6.34 -2.56 26.73
N GLN A 121 5.36 -3.05 27.48
CA GLN A 121 4.96 -2.40 28.73
C GLN A 121 5.17 -3.34 29.91
N GLY A 122 6.40 -3.32 30.44
CA GLY A 122 6.63 -3.73 31.82
C GLY A 122 5.78 -2.85 32.74
N GLY A 123 4.76 -3.43 33.36
CA GLY A 123 3.91 -2.70 34.32
C GLY A 123 2.62 -3.41 34.68
N LYS A 124 2.70 -4.36 35.63
CA LYS A 124 1.63 -4.92 36.49
C LYS A 124 0.17 -4.61 36.09
N GLY A 125 -0.50 -5.61 35.52
CA GLY A 125 -1.97 -5.65 35.46
C GLY A 125 -2.44 -7.07 35.24
N ALA A 126 -2.86 -7.75 36.30
CA ALA A 126 -3.49 -9.07 36.22
C ALA A 126 -4.78 -8.99 35.40
N GLN A 127 -4.72 -9.33 34.12
CA GLN A 127 -5.91 -9.49 33.27
C GLN A 127 -6.31 -10.97 33.29
N ALA A 128 -7.28 -11.27 34.15
CA ALA A 128 -7.93 -12.57 34.19
C ALA A 128 -8.57 -12.87 32.84
N LYS A 129 -8.23 -14.02 32.27
CA LYS A 129 -8.75 -14.55 31.02
C LYS A 129 -10.25 -14.82 31.16
N ARG A 130 -11.11 -13.84 30.87
CA ARG A 130 -12.55 -14.08 30.71
C ARG A 130 -12.75 -14.86 29.42
N SER A 131 -13.28 -16.07 29.56
CA SER A 131 -13.58 -16.97 28.46
C SER A 131 -14.96 -16.63 27.86
N VAL A 132 -15.19 -17.08 26.62
CA VAL A 132 -16.49 -16.90 25.94
C VAL A 132 -17.64 -17.47 26.75
N GLN A 133 -17.38 -18.50 27.56
CA GLN A 133 -18.37 -19.12 28.44
C GLN A 133 -18.85 -18.16 29.53
N ASP A 134 -17.95 -17.37 30.10
CA ASP A 134 -18.29 -16.39 31.15
C ASP A 134 -19.21 -15.28 30.62
N ILE A 135 -19.09 -14.95 29.33
CA ILE A 135 -19.95 -13.96 28.66
C ILE A 135 -21.34 -14.55 28.38
N GLN A 136 -21.41 -15.83 28.00
CA GLN A 136 -22.69 -16.51 27.76
C GLN A 136 -23.50 -16.67 29.05
N ASP A 137 -22.84 -16.97 30.17
CA ASP A 137 -23.49 -17.13 31.47
C ASP A 137 -24.04 -15.81 32.00
N GLU A 138 -23.34 -14.68 31.80
CA GLU A 138 -23.88 -13.35 32.15
C GLU A 138 -25.10 -12.97 31.29
N LEU A 139 -25.10 -13.31 30.00
CA LEU A 139 -26.23 -13.03 29.11
C LEU A 139 -27.45 -13.91 29.44
N ALA A 140 -27.22 -15.17 29.85
CA ALA A 140 -28.28 -16.05 30.32
C ALA A 140 -28.90 -15.52 31.63
N LYS A 141 -28.07 -15.02 32.56
CA LYS A 141 -28.53 -14.46 33.83
C LYS A 141 -29.36 -13.18 33.67
N ARG A 142 -29.08 -12.37 32.65
CA ARG A 142 -29.85 -11.15 32.31
C ARG A 142 -31.19 -11.42 31.63
N LYS A 143 -31.36 -12.58 30.99
CA LYS A 143 -32.62 -12.99 30.33
C LYS A 143 -33.60 -13.73 31.25
N GLY A 144 -33.21 -13.97 32.51
CA GLY A 144 -34.02 -14.70 33.49
C GLY A 144 -34.65 -13.85 34.59
N SER A 145 -34.78 -12.53 34.40
CA SER A 145 -35.50 -11.64 35.34
C SER A 145 -36.50 -10.77 34.60
#